data_AF-A0A0V1LAU3-F1
#
_entry.id   AF-A0A0V1LAU3-F1
#
_cell.length_a   1.000
_cell.length_b   1.000
_cell.length_c   1.000
_cell.angle_alpha   90.00
_cell.angle_beta   90.00
_cell.angle_gamma   90.00
#
_symmetry.space_group_name_H-M   'P 1'
#
loop_
_entity.id
_entity.type
_entity.pdbx_description
1 polymer ?
#
loop_
_entity_poly.entity_id
_entity_poly.type
_entity_poly.pdbx_seq_one_letter_code
_entity_poly.pdbx_strand_id
1 'polypeptide(L)'
;MVSDTATNPYHLDRIKPDLDTKRDIEIWKQKIYHDNKNKSREFRIGEEVWVENELNREWNPGIIDHQTGELSYGVLVAGQRKRKHANQ
;
A
#
# COMPACT_ATOMS: atom_id res chain seq x y z
N MET A 1 -48.56 -1.30 -45.61
CA MET A 1 -48.51 -2.47 -44.71
C MET A 1 -47.25 -2.32 -43.88
N VAL A 2 -47.40 -2.06 -42.59
CA VAL A 2 -46.30 -1.88 -41.63
C VAL A 2 -45.79 -3.26 -41.24
N SER A 3 -44.52 -3.53 -41.50
CA SER A 3 -43.85 -4.77 -41.07
C SER A 3 -43.02 -4.45 -39.85
N ASP A 4 -43.50 -4.91 -38.70
CA ASP A 4 -42.85 -4.79 -37.40
C ASP A 4 -41.41 -5.33 -37.44
N THR A 5 -40.45 -4.46 -37.14
CA THR A 5 -39.08 -4.88 -36.83
C THR A 5 -39.09 -5.51 -35.44
N ALA A 6 -39.16 -6.84 -35.38
CA ALA A 6 -38.97 -7.59 -34.15
C ALA A 6 -37.54 -7.32 -33.63
N THR A 7 -37.42 -6.40 -32.67
CA THR A 7 -36.19 -6.14 -31.91
C THR A 7 -35.71 -7.44 -31.29
N ASN A 8 -34.53 -7.88 -31.70
CA ASN A 8 -33.87 -9.08 -31.20
C ASN A 8 -33.74 -9.00 -29.65
N PRO A 9 -34.39 -9.88 -28.87
CA PRO A 9 -34.43 -9.81 -27.40
C PRO A 9 -33.06 -10.03 -26.75
N TYR A 10 -32.06 -10.50 -27.49
CA TYR A 10 -30.70 -10.77 -26.99
C TYR A 10 -29.77 -9.53 -27.01
N HIS A 11 -30.25 -8.36 -27.45
CA HIS A 11 -29.42 -7.15 -27.46
C HIS A 11 -29.05 -6.69 -26.04
N LEU A 12 -29.94 -6.88 -25.07
CA LEU A 12 -29.75 -6.45 -23.68
C LEU A 12 -28.84 -7.38 -22.85
N ASP A 13 -28.69 -8.65 -23.25
CA ASP A 13 -27.83 -9.60 -22.53
C ASP A 13 -26.33 -9.29 -22.66
N ARG A 14 -25.93 -8.47 -23.66
CA ARG A 14 -24.55 -7.98 -23.81
C ARG A 14 -24.23 -6.74 -22.98
N ILE A 15 -25.22 -6.19 -22.27
CA ILE A 15 -25.05 -4.99 -21.42
C ILE A 15 -24.67 -5.39 -19.98
N LYS A 16 -24.84 -6.67 -19.62
CA LYS A 16 -24.45 -7.17 -18.30
C LYS A 16 -22.92 -7.15 -18.20
N PRO A 17 -22.34 -6.41 -17.23
CA PRO A 17 -20.90 -6.45 -17.03
C PRO A 17 -20.50 -7.87 -16.64
N ASP A 18 -19.41 -8.36 -17.21
CA ASP A 18 -18.79 -9.61 -16.80
C ASP A 18 -18.16 -9.41 -15.41
N LEU A 19 -18.91 -9.80 -14.38
CA LEU A 19 -18.54 -9.63 -12.97
C LEU A 19 -17.40 -10.58 -12.58
N ASP A 20 -17.33 -11.76 -13.19
CA ASP A 20 -16.30 -12.75 -12.90
C ASP A 20 -14.94 -12.27 -13.43
N THR A 21 -14.90 -11.79 -14.67
CA THR A 21 -13.67 -11.21 -15.22
C THR A 21 -13.22 -9.97 -14.43
N LYS A 22 -14.14 -9.11 -13.98
CA LYS A 22 -13.79 -7.96 -13.14
C LYS A 22 -13.18 -8.39 -11.81
N ARG A 23 -13.79 -9.38 -11.15
CA ARG A 23 -13.30 -9.93 -9.88
C ARG A 23 -11.90 -10.52 -10.04
N ASP A 24 -11.64 -11.29 -11.09
CA ASP A 24 -10.33 -11.91 -11.31
C ASP A 24 -9.24 -10.86 -11.57
N ILE A 25 -9.56 -9.79 -12.30
CA ILE A 25 -8.66 -8.65 -12.52
C ILE A 25 -8.35 -7.95 -11.19
N GLU A 26 -9.33 -7.76 -10.31
CA GLU A 26 -9.13 -7.12 -9.01
C GLU A 26 -8.28 -7.98 -8.07
N ILE A 27 -8.51 -9.29 -8.01
CA ILE A 27 -7.70 -10.24 -7.24
C ILE A 27 -6.24 -10.22 -7.74
N TRP A 28 -6.05 -10.27 -9.06
CA TRP A 28 -4.72 -10.23 -9.67
C TRP A 28 -3.99 -8.93 -9.38
N LYS A 29 -4.68 -7.79 -9.50
CA LYS A 29 -4.13 -6.47 -9.12
C LYS A 29 -3.74 -6.43 -7.65
N GLN A 30 -4.62 -6.88 -6.76
CA GLN A 30 -4.34 -6.90 -5.33
C GLN A 30 -3.10 -7.74 -5.00
N LYS A 31 -2.98 -8.92 -5.62
CA LYS A 31 -1.79 -9.78 -5.49
C LYS A 31 -0.53 -9.06 -5.93
N ILE A 32 -0.53 -8.46 -7.12
CA ILE A 32 0.64 -7.73 -7.65
C ILE A 32 0.99 -6.53 -6.78
N TYR A 33 0.01 -5.75 -6.34
CA TYR A 33 0.26 -4.60 -5.47
C TYR A 33 0.83 -5.02 -4.13
N HIS A 34 0.32 -6.11 -3.55
CA HIS A 34 0.84 -6.66 -2.31
C HIS A 34 2.29 -7.12 -2.49
N ASP A 35 2.56 -7.96 -3.50
CA ASP A 35 3.89 -8.52 -3.73
C ASP A 35 4.94 -7.44 -4.06
N ASN A 36 4.55 -6.43 -4.85
CA ASN A 36 5.47 -5.33 -5.21
C ASN A 36 5.71 -4.32 -4.09
N LYS A 37 4.72 -4.07 -3.22
CA LYS A 37 4.83 -3.09 -2.13
C LYS A 37 5.33 -3.69 -0.81
N ASN A 38 5.44 -5.02 -0.70
CA ASN A 38 5.93 -5.67 0.51
C ASN A 38 7.46 -5.64 0.68
N LYS A 39 8.15 -4.67 0.07
CA LYS A 39 9.58 -4.48 0.33
C LYS A 39 9.72 -3.78 1.68
N SER A 40 10.41 -4.44 2.61
CA SER A 40 10.83 -3.82 3.86
C SER A 40 11.69 -2.60 3.58
N ARG A 41 11.46 -1.52 4.34
CA ARG A 41 12.37 -0.37 4.34
C ARG A 41 13.63 -0.75 5.11
N GLU A 42 14.78 -0.51 4.50
CA GLU A 42 16.09 -0.70 5.11
C GLU A 42 16.76 0.65 5.29
N PHE A 43 17.40 0.84 6.44
CA PHE A 43 18.10 2.07 6.77
C PHE A 43 19.55 1.78 7.16
N ARG A 44 20.46 2.69 6.80
CA ARG A 44 21.87 2.60 7.15
C ARG A 44 22.15 3.28 8.48
N ILE A 45 23.14 2.79 9.22
CA ILE A 45 23.66 3.49 10.40
C ILE A 45 24.20 4.86 9.96
N GLY A 46 23.81 5.90 10.68
CA GLY A 46 24.09 7.30 10.36
C GLY A 46 23.10 7.96 9.40
N GLU A 47 22.10 7.24 8.89
CA GLU A 47 21.09 7.80 8.00
C GLU A 47 20.11 8.70 8.77
N GLU A 48 19.83 9.88 8.20
CA GLU A 48 18.82 10.81 8.72
C GLU A 48 17.42 10.35 8.31
N VAL A 49 16.54 10.22 9.30
CA VAL A 49 15.17 9.72 9.15
C VAL A 49 14.19 10.62 9.89
N TRP A 50 12.97 10.70 9.37
CA TRP A 50 11.87 11.37 10.06
C TRP A 50 11.12 10.37 10.93
N VAL A 51 10.98 10.69 12.21
CA VAL A 51 10.31 9.87 13.21
C VAL A 51 9.05 10.57 13.69
N GLU A 52 7.91 9.89 13.59
CA GLU A 52 6.66 10.42 14.14
C GLU A 52 6.73 10.43 15.68
N ASN A 53 6.37 11.58 16.25
CA ASN A 53 6.14 11.74 17.67
C ASN A 53 4.68 11.41 17.99
N GLU A 54 4.49 10.30 18.68
CA GLU A 54 3.18 9.74 19.03
C GLU A 54 2.33 10.66 19.92
N LEU A 55 2.96 11.60 20.64
CA LEU A 55 2.26 12.50 21.56
C LEU A 55 1.59 13.67 20.85
N ASN A 56 2.22 14.20 19.80
CA ASN A 56 1.78 15.43 19.13
C ASN A 56 1.57 15.27 17.62
N ARG A 57 1.81 14.08 17.05
CA ARG A 57 1.74 13.77 15.60
C ARG A 57 2.67 14.64 14.76
N GLU A 58 3.74 15.15 15.36
CA GLU A 58 4.77 15.90 14.64
C GLU A 58 5.89 14.97 14.20
N TRP A 59 6.47 15.26 13.04
CA TRP A 59 7.64 14.56 12.52
C TRP A 59 8.91 15.22 13.05
N ASN A 60 9.76 14.44 13.71
CA ASN A 60 11.02 14.91 14.26
C ASN A 60 12.18 14.27 13.51
N PRO A 61 13.24 15.02 13.17
CA PRO A 61 14.43 14.45 12.56
C PRO A 61 15.17 13.58 13.58
N GLY A 62 15.72 12.47 13.11
CA GLY A 62 16.54 11.57 13.89
C GLY A 62 17.59 10.88 13.04
N ILE A 63 18.55 10.25 13.69
CA ILE A 63 19.66 9.55 13.03
C ILE A 63 19.63 8.09 13.46
N ILE A 64 19.71 7.16 12.50
CA ILE A 64 19.82 5.73 12.79
C ILE A 64 21.15 5.46 13.49
N ASP A 65 21.09 4.93 14.70
CA ASP A 65 22.27 4.66 15.54
C ASP A 65 22.70 3.18 15.42
N HIS A 66 21.76 2.24 15.51
CA HIS A 66 22.03 0.81 15.29
C HIS A 66 20.76 0.05 14.92
N GLN A 67 20.92 -1.12 14.32
CA GLN A 67 19.82 -2.06 14.10
C GLN A 67 19.61 -2.90 15.38
N THR A 68 18.36 -2.98 15.85
CA THR A 68 17.97 -3.73 17.06
C THR A 68 17.26 -5.05 16.73
N GLY A 69 16.78 -5.18 15.50
CA GLY A 69 16.19 -6.39 14.93
C GLY A 69 15.99 -6.19 13.43
N GLU A 70 15.55 -7.24 12.73
CA GLU A 70 15.43 -7.23 11.26
C GLU A 70 14.68 -6.00 10.72
N LEU A 71 13.60 -5.58 11.37
CA LEU A 71 12.79 -4.40 10.99
C LEU A 71 12.75 -3.33 12.09
N SER A 72 13.70 -3.33 13.03
CA SER A 72 13.70 -2.42 14.17
C SER A 72 15.04 -1.71 14.32
N TYR A 73 15.00 -0.40 14.50
CA TYR A 73 16.17 0.45 14.57
C TYR A 73 16.16 1.29 15.84
N GLY A 74 17.33 1.47 16.44
CA GLY A 74 17.58 2.52 17.42
C GLY A 74 17.82 3.83 16.69
N VAL A 75 17.01 4.85 17.00
CA VAL A 75 17.09 6.19 16.40
C VAL A 75 17.41 7.21 17.48
N LEU A 76 18.39 8.07 17.23
CA LEU A 76 18.67 9.23 18.06
C LEU A 76 17.75 10.38 17.64
N VAL A 77 16.86 10.82 18.53
CA VAL A 77 15.94 11.95 18.32
C VAL A 77 16.13 12.93 19.47
N ALA A 78 16.51 14.17 19.18
CA ALA A 78 16.77 15.22 20.18
C ALA A 78 17.67 14.74 21.35
N GLY A 79 18.71 13.94 21.05
CA GLY A 79 19.65 13.39 22.04
C GLY A 79 19.14 12.17 22.82
N GLN A 80 17.91 11.72 22.60
CA GLN A 80 17.35 10.50 23.21
C GLN A 80 17.35 9.35 22.21
N ARG A 81 17.77 8.16 22.65
CA ARG A 81 17.62 6.92 21.87
C ARG A 81 16.20 6.38 22.02
N LYS A 82 15.55 6.15 20.89
CA LYS A 82 14.22 5.52 20.80
C LYS A 82 14.29 4.33 19.85
N ARG A 83 13.63 3.22 20.20
CA ARG A 83 13.46 2.09 19.27
C ARG A 83 12.25 2.36 18.39
N LYS A 84 12.41 2.23 17.07
CA LYS A 84 11.34 2.42 16.10
C LYS A 84 11.33 1.31 15.05
N HIS A 85 10.13 0.98 14.57
CA HIS A 85 9.92 -0.01 13.51
C HIS A 85 10.17 0.62 12.14
N ALA A 86 10.61 -0.16 11.14
CA ALA A 86 10.88 0.35 9.79
C ALA A 86 9.63 0.90 9.08
N ASN A 87 8.46 0.39 9.46
CA ASN A 87 7.14 0.82 8.99
C ASN A 87 6.39 1.64 10.04
N GLN A 88 7.11 2.29 10.96
CA GLN A 88 6.57 3.25 11.92
C GLN A 88 5.58 4.21 11.27
#